data_AF-A0AAN7NXC6-F1
#
_entry.id   AF-A0AAN7NXC6-F1
#
_cell.length_a   1.000
_cell.length_b   1.000
_cell.length_c   1.000
_cell.angle_alpha   90.00
_cell.angle_beta   90.00
_cell.angle_gamma   90.00
#
_symmetry.space_group_name_H-M   'P 1'
#
loop_
_entity.id
_entity.type
_entity.pdbx_description
1 polymer ?
#
loop_
_entity_poly.entity_id
_entity_poly.type
_entity_poly.pdbx_seq_one_letter_code
_entity_poly.pdbx_strand_id
1 'polypeptide(L)'
;MSKVEECNAMYAASSTSDLRQGIESDLQRVTPMKAAFETVVHSIFLDKLSNCQMSGFMVRWVKNWLNSSTQRVVVNGATSGWQLVASGVPQGSILGPVLFNIFIKDLDAGVECTISKFADGTKLGGAVDPLEGPDALQRDLNRLKHLAVINGMKFNKLKCPILHLGWSNTGYKYKLGEEWLESSPAERDLGVLVNSRLNRSQRCALAAKRGNRILGCIKHCTTSWSKEMIIPLYSALVRPRLEYCMQFWAPQFKKDVKVLECIQRRAKKLVKGLEGMSCEEWLRTLGLSSLEKRRLRGNLTALYRFLRRRSGEGGADLLSLVFSDIMRENDSKLHQGRFRLDIRKHFFTERVVKHWNKLPREMVNVPSLSVFRRHLDNTLNNML
;
A
#
# COMPACT_ATOMS: atom_id res chain seq x y z
N MET A 1 -1.41 -5.09 -12.37
CA MET A 1 -1.36 -4.18 -11.22
C MET A 1 -2.79 -3.93 -10.79
N SER A 2 -3.18 -4.51 -9.66
CA SER A 2 -4.56 -4.49 -9.17
C SER A 2 -4.90 -3.13 -8.52
N LYS A 3 -6.20 -2.83 -8.35
CA LYS A 3 -6.66 -1.62 -7.61
C LYS A 3 -6.04 -1.55 -6.19
N VAL A 4 -5.72 -2.69 -5.59
CA VAL A 4 -5.12 -2.82 -4.25
C VAL A 4 -3.67 -2.34 -4.22
N GLU A 5 -2.85 -2.71 -5.21
CA GLU A 5 -1.45 -2.29 -5.28
C GLU A 5 -1.30 -0.76 -5.45
N GLU A 6 -2.30 -0.12 -6.06
CA GLU A 6 -2.38 1.32 -6.28
C GLU A 6 -2.87 2.09 -5.05
N CYS A 7 -3.87 1.57 -4.35
CA CYS A 7 -4.24 2.07 -3.03
C CYS A 7 -3.03 2.04 -2.10
N ASN A 8 -2.27 0.95 -2.09
CA ASN A 8 -1.07 0.84 -1.24
C ASN A 8 0.03 1.84 -1.61
N ALA A 9 0.18 2.19 -2.89
CA ALA A 9 1.17 3.18 -3.34
C ALA A 9 0.78 4.61 -2.95
N MET A 10 -0.50 4.99 -3.10
CA MET A 10 -1.00 6.29 -2.65
C MET A 10 -1.06 6.39 -1.13
N TYR A 11 -1.48 5.32 -0.45
CA TYR A 11 -1.55 5.22 1.01
C TYR A 11 -0.16 5.33 1.64
N ALA A 12 0.84 4.68 1.07
CA ALA A 12 2.21 4.79 1.55
C ALA A 12 2.88 6.13 1.20
N ALA A 13 2.41 6.83 0.15
CA ALA A 13 2.84 8.19 -0.16
C ALA A 13 2.17 9.24 0.74
N SER A 14 0.90 9.05 1.12
CA SER A 14 0.19 9.91 2.08
C SER A 14 0.73 9.74 3.50
N SER A 15 1.13 8.53 3.90
CA SER A 15 1.80 8.29 5.20
C SER A 15 3.19 8.95 5.31
N THR A 16 3.66 9.63 4.25
CA THR A 16 4.94 10.34 4.23
C THR A 16 4.78 11.81 3.81
N SER A 17 3.57 12.37 3.89
CA SER A 17 3.34 13.79 3.64
C SER A 17 4.17 14.68 4.56
N ASP A 18 4.45 14.25 5.77
CA ASP A 18 5.16 15.10 6.75
C ASP A 18 6.68 15.03 6.52
N LEU A 19 7.16 13.95 5.87
CA LEU A 19 8.50 13.85 5.30
C LEU A 19 8.70 14.76 4.06
N ARG A 20 7.65 15.48 3.60
CA ARG A 20 7.71 16.47 2.51
C ARG A 20 8.51 17.73 2.86
N GLN A 21 9.20 17.81 3.99
CA GLN A 21 10.11 18.93 4.23
C GLN A 21 11.47 18.49 4.82
N GLY A 22 11.69 17.18 4.98
CA GLY A 22 12.83 16.68 5.77
C GLY A 22 12.63 16.84 7.28
N ILE A 23 11.37 17.05 7.70
CA ILE A 23 10.96 17.13 9.09
C ILE A 23 10.89 15.71 9.65
N GLU A 24 11.36 15.54 10.89
CA GLU A 24 11.22 14.31 11.65
C GLU A 24 9.74 13.99 11.84
N SER A 25 9.38 12.71 11.75
CA SER A 25 7.98 12.32 11.87
C SER A 25 7.85 11.04 12.66
N ASP A 26 6.78 10.95 13.42
CA ASP A 26 6.42 9.73 14.12
C ASP A 26 5.21 9.14 13.42
N LEU A 27 5.39 7.91 12.93
CA LEU A 27 4.31 7.13 12.36
C LEU A 27 3.87 6.11 13.38
N GLN A 28 2.68 6.32 13.92
CA GLN A 28 2.02 5.37 14.78
C GLN A 28 1.07 4.51 13.95
N ARG A 29 1.34 3.20 13.87
CA ARG A 29 0.35 2.26 13.35
C ARG A 29 -0.57 1.89 14.48
N VAL A 30 -1.81 2.36 14.45
CA VAL A 30 -2.82 1.99 15.44
C VAL A 30 -3.70 0.92 14.83
N THR A 31 -3.63 -0.32 15.32
CA THR A 31 -4.65 -1.30 14.94
C THR A 31 -5.76 -1.26 15.99
N PRO A 32 -6.88 -0.55 15.74
CA PRO A 32 -7.97 -0.43 16.70
C PRO A 32 -8.57 -1.75 17.17
N MET A 33 -8.30 -2.85 16.48
CA MET A 33 -9.11 -4.05 16.66
C MET A 33 -8.30 -5.33 16.78
N LYS A 34 -8.62 -6.09 17.83
CA LYS A 34 -8.53 -7.54 17.83
C LYS A 34 -9.83 -8.07 17.20
N ALA A 35 -9.73 -8.81 16.10
CA ALA A 35 -10.88 -9.37 15.37
C ALA A 35 -11.93 -8.31 14.95
N ALA A 36 -11.50 -7.35 14.14
CA ALA A 36 -12.27 -6.18 13.69
C ALA A 36 -13.72 -6.43 13.26
N PHE A 37 -13.91 -7.44 12.44
CA PHE A 37 -15.23 -7.79 11.95
C PHE A 37 -16.11 -8.41 13.03
N GLU A 38 -15.55 -9.01 14.08
CA GLU A 38 -16.31 -9.65 15.17
C GLU A 38 -16.74 -8.66 16.26
N THR A 39 -16.07 -7.51 16.34
CA THR A 39 -16.28 -6.49 17.39
C THR A 39 -17.34 -5.43 17.07
N VAL A 40 -18.00 -5.50 15.91
CA VAL A 40 -19.00 -4.49 15.51
C VAL A 40 -20.26 -4.65 16.36
N VAL A 41 -20.47 -3.75 17.32
CA VAL A 41 -21.67 -3.75 18.16
C VAL A 41 -22.88 -3.33 17.32
N HIS A 42 -23.88 -4.21 17.18
CA HIS A 42 -25.01 -3.99 16.26
C HIS A 42 -25.86 -2.78 16.60
N SER A 43 -26.12 -2.50 17.88
CA SER A 43 -26.89 -1.33 18.32
C SER A 43 -26.23 -0.02 17.87
N ILE A 44 -24.95 0.16 18.22
CA ILE A 44 -24.15 1.32 17.84
C ILE A 44 -24.10 1.47 16.31
N PHE A 45 -23.94 0.36 15.59
CA PHE A 45 -23.88 0.40 14.13
C PHE A 45 -25.21 0.82 13.50
N LEU A 46 -26.34 0.35 14.01
CA LEU A 46 -27.66 0.72 13.52
C LEU A 46 -27.99 2.20 13.79
N ASP A 47 -27.54 2.74 14.92
CA ASP A 47 -27.65 4.18 15.21
C ASP A 47 -26.84 5.00 14.21
N LYS A 48 -25.60 4.58 13.92
CA LYS A 48 -24.76 5.20 12.88
C LYS A 48 -25.40 5.14 11.49
N LEU A 49 -26.00 4.01 11.11
CA LEU A 49 -26.70 3.87 9.83
C LEU A 49 -27.92 4.80 9.73
N SER A 50 -28.67 4.93 10.82
CA SER A 50 -29.81 5.85 10.90
C SER A 50 -29.38 7.30 10.71
N ASN A 51 -28.20 7.67 11.22
CA ASN A 51 -27.62 9.00 11.05
C ASN A 51 -27.01 9.26 9.66
N CYS A 52 -26.82 8.23 8.83
CA CYS A 52 -26.21 8.35 7.50
C CYS A 52 -27.18 8.75 6.38
N GLN A 53 -28.36 9.32 6.69
CA GLN A 53 -29.42 9.66 5.73
C GLN A 53 -29.86 8.48 4.83
N MET A 54 -29.64 7.24 5.29
CA MET A 54 -30.09 6.05 4.57
C MET A 54 -31.60 5.88 4.72
N SER A 55 -32.27 5.34 3.70
CA SER A 55 -33.69 5.02 3.80
C SER A 55 -33.95 4.04 4.97
N GLY A 56 -35.04 4.26 5.70
CA GLY A 56 -35.42 3.39 6.82
C GLY A 56 -35.61 1.92 6.40
N PHE A 57 -35.96 1.68 5.13
CA PHE A 57 -36.02 0.34 4.54
C PHE A 57 -34.63 -0.33 4.53
N MET A 58 -33.60 0.36 4.06
CA MET A 58 -32.22 -0.19 4.05
C MET A 58 -31.71 -0.47 5.47
N VAL A 59 -31.95 0.45 6.41
CA VAL A 59 -31.54 0.26 7.81
C VAL A 59 -32.22 -0.97 8.41
N ARG A 60 -33.53 -1.14 8.17
CA ARG A 60 -34.28 -2.33 8.63
C ARG A 60 -33.79 -3.62 7.97
N TRP A 61 -33.46 -3.58 6.68
CA TRP A 61 -32.89 -4.72 5.98
C TRP A 61 -31.55 -5.15 6.58
N VAL A 62 -30.64 -4.20 6.85
CA VAL A 62 -29.35 -4.48 7.51
C VAL A 62 -29.56 -5.00 8.93
N LYS A 63 -30.49 -4.42 9.69
CA LYS A 63 -30.86 -4.92 11.02
C LYS A 63 -31.29 -6.38 10.99
N ASN A 64 -32.16 -6.75 10.06
CA ASN A 64 -32.61 -8.12 9.92
C ASN A 64 -31.45 -9.05 9.55
N TRP A 65 -30.60 -8.62 8.60
CA TRP A 65 -29.43 -9.39 8.17
C TRP A 65 -28.43 -9.66 9.31
N LEU A 66 -28.20 -8.68 10.19
CA LEU A 66 -27.34 -8.84 11.37
C LEU A 66 -27.99 -9.74 12.44
N ASN A 67 -29.28 -9.54 12.72
CA ASN A 67 -30.01 -10.23 13.80
C ASN A 67 -30.36 -11.69 13.49
N SER A 68 -30.43 -12.09 12.22
CA SER A 68 -30.79 -13.45 11.82
C SER A 68 -29.62 -14.44 11.83
N SER A 69 -28.43 -14.02 12.29
CA SER A 69 -27.23 -14.84 12.23
C SER A 69 -27.03 -15.65 13.51
N THR A 70 -27.17 -16.97 13.42
CA THR A 70 -26.70 -17.92 14.44
C THR A 70 -25.43 -18.61 13.95
N GLN A 71 -24.49 -18.85 14.86
CA GLN A 71 -23.25 -19.58 14.58
C GLN A 71 -23.17 -20.87 15.39
N ARG A 72 -22.45 -21.85 14.86
CA ARG A 72 -22.02 -23.05 15.58
C ARG A 72 -20.64 -23.47 15.10
N VAL A 73 -19.90 -24.17 15.94
CA VAL A 73 -18.56 -24.67 15.61
C VAL A 73 -18.67 -26.15 15.25
N VAL A 74 -17.99 -26.56 14.18
CA VAL A 74 -17.90 -27.96 13.75
C VAL A 74 -16.43 -28.39 13.80
N VAL A 75 -16.12 -29.39 14.61
CA VAL A 75 -14.77 -29.96 14.73
C VAL A 75 -14.87 -31.47 14.54
N ASN A 76 -14.15 -32.00 13.54
CA ASN A 76 -14.14 -33.44 13.22
C ASN A 76 -15.54 -34.07 13.10
N GLY A 77 -16.49 -33.34 12.52
CA GLY A 77 -17.87 -33.79 12.33
C GLY A 77 -18.79 -33.62 13.55
N ALA A 78 -18.26 -33.31 14.74
CA ALA A 78 -19.06 -32.96 15.91
C ALA A 78 -19.48 -31.47 15.86
N THR A 79 -20.73 -31.18 16.20
CA THR A 79 -21.29 -29.82 16.15
C THR A 79 -21.62 -29.30 17.55
N SER A 80 -21.26 -28.04 17.84
CA SER A 80 -21.82 -27.33 19.00
C SER A 80 -23.31 -27.01 18.79
N GLY A 81 -23.98 -26.61 19.88
CA GLY A 81 -25.27 -25.95 19.79
C GLY A 81 -25.20 -24.64 18.98
N TRP A 82 -26.36 -24.18 18.50
CA TRP A 82 -26.48 -22.87 17.86
C TRP A 82 -26.37 -21.77 18.90
N GLN A 83 -25.60 -20.73 18.58
CA GLN A 83 -25.45 -19.54 19.40
C GLN A 83 -25.76 -18.29 18.59
N LEU A 84 -26.46 -17.32 19.19
CA LEU A 84 -26.76 -16.06 18.54
C LEU A 84 -25.49 -15.22 18.37
N VAL A 85 -25.34 -14.60 17.20
CA VAL A 85 -24.26 -13.64 16.94
C VAL A 85 -24.68 -12.26 17.45
N ALA A 86 -24.24 -11.92 18.67
CA ALA A 86 -24.59 -10.65 19.33
C ALA A 86 -23.76 -9.44 18.82
N SER A 87 -22.65 -9.69 18.13
CA SER A 87 -21.80 -8.66 17.56
C SER A 87 -21.07 -9.17 16.32
N GLY A 88 -20.65 -8.23 15.50
CA GLY A 88 -19.81 -8.48 14.35
C GLY A 88 -20.57 -8.60 13.05
N VAL A 89 -19.82 -8.71 11.98
CA VAL A 89 -20.29 -8.81 10.62
C VAL A 89 -19.74 -10.10 10.01
N PRO A 90 -20.57 -10.94 9.36
CA PRO A 90 -20.14 -12.22 8.82
C PRO A 90 -18.90 -12.10 7.92
N GLN A 91 -17.80 -12.75 8.31
CA GLN A 91 -16.59 -12.83 7.50
C GLN A 91 -16.86 -13.65 6.24
N GLY A 92 -16.37 -13.19 5.10
CA GLY A 92 -16.66 -13.80 3.79
C GLY A 92 -17.93 -13.27 3.11
N SER A 93 -18.71 -12.42 3.79
CA SER A 93 -19.82 -11.71 3.13
C SER A 93 -19.32 -10.57 2.22
N ILE A 94 -20.06 -10.32 1.14
CA ILE A 94 -19.76 -9.21 0.21
C ILE A 94 -20.02 -7.86 0.90
N LEU A 95 -21.06 -7.77 1.73
CA LEU A 95 -21.44 -6.54 2.43
C LEU A 95 -20.57 -6.24 3.63
N GLY A 96 -19.93 -7.24 4.24
CA GLY A 96 -19.20 -7.06 5.48
C GLY A 96 -18.14 -5.97 5.44
N PRO A 97 -17.24 -5.95 4.44
CA PRO A 97 -16.26 -4.88 4.28
C PRO A 97 -16.88 -3.48 4.10
N VAL A 98 -18.00 -3.38 3.39
CA VAL A 98 -18.67 -2.09 3.14
C VAL A 98 -19.30 -1.56 4.44
N LEU A 99 -20.03 -2.41 5.15
CA LEU A 99 -20.66 -2.07 6.43
C LEU A 99 -19.61 -1.71 7.48
N PHE A 100 -18.50 -2.44 7.50
CA PHE A 100 -17.38 -2.14 8.39
C PHE A 100 -16.75 -0.76 8.09
N ASN A 101 -16.57 -0.39 6.82
CA ASN A 101 -16.08 0.94 6.46
C ASN A 101 -17.01 2.06 6.93
N ILE A 102 -18.34 1.84 6.88
CA ILE A 102 -19.31 2.80 7.41
C ILE A 102 -19.18 2.89 8.94
N PHE A 103 -19.01 1.75 9.61
CA PHE A 103 -18.87 1.70 11.07
C PHE A 103 -17.66 2.48 11.60
N ILE A 104 -16.51 2.41 10.91
CA ILE A 104 -15.28 3.14 11.28
C ILE A 104 -15.17 4.53 10.64
N LYS A 105 -16.23 5.01 9.98
CA LYS A 105 -16.20 6.28 9.23
C LYS A 105 -15.89 7.47 10.12
N ASP A 106 -16.36 7.47 11.36
CA ASP A 106 -16.19 8.55 12.35
C ASP A 106 -14.91 8.44 13.19
N LEU A 107 -14.09 7.39 12.98
CA LEU A 107 -12.90 7.16 13.79
C LEU A 107 -11.83 8.26 13.60
N ASP A 108 -11.88 9.01 12.51
CA ASP A 108 -11.00 10.15 12.20
C ASP A 108 -11.63 11.51 12.57
N ALA A 109 -12.78 11.53 13.22
CA ALA A 109 -13.44 12.78 13.60
C ALA A 109 -12.55 13.61 14.54
N GLY A 110 -12.18 14.80 14.08
CA GLY A 110 -11.37 15.74 14.84
C GLY A 110 -9.90 15.34 14.98
N VAL A 111 -9.36 14.46 14.14
CA VAL A 111 -7.92 14.18 14.13
C VAL A 111 -7.17 15.34 13.46
N GLU A 112 -6.11 15.86 14.11
CA GLU A 112 -5.27 16.95 13.62
C GLU A 112 -4.16 16.44 12.67
N CYS A 113 -3.59 15.30 13.00
CA CYS A 113 -2.50 14.62 12.30
C CYS A 113 -2.96 13.90 11.03
N THR A 114 -1.99 13.47 10.21
CA THR A 114 -2.27 12.67 9.02
C THR A 114 -2.81 11.30 9.40
N ILE A 115 -4.10 11.05 9.13
CA ILE A 115 -4.74 9.75 9.36
C ILE A 115 -4.91 8.95 8.08
N SER A 116 -4.71 7.64 8.18
CA SER A 116 -4.86 6.73 7.06
C SER A 116 -5.53 5.43 7.49
N LYS A 117 -6.73 5.15 6.96
CA LYS A 117 -7.52 3.95 7.29
C LYS A 117 -7.49 2.94 6.14
N PHE A 118 -7.18 1.68 6.43
CA PHE A 118 -7.29 0.57 5.49
C PHE A 118 -7.82 -0.66 6.20
N ALA A 119 -9.07 -1.03 5.91
CA ALA A 119 -9.81 -2.04 6.66
C ALA A 119 -9.67 -1.79 8.17
N ASP A 120 -9.21 -2.77 8.94
CA ASP A 120 -9.03 -2.69 10.39
C ASP A 120 -7.76 -1.93 10.83
N GLY A 121 -6.88 -1.59 9.90
CA GLY A 121 -5.66 -0.84 10.18
C GLY A 121 -5.90 0.67 10.10
N THR A 122 -5.62 1.38 11.19
CA THR A 122 -5.53 2.83 11.21
C THR A 122 -4.07 3.25 11.39
N LYS A 123 -3.67 4.36 10.79
CA LYS A 123 -2.37 4.96 11.06
C LYS A 123 -2.54 6.43 11.32
N LEU A 124 -1.78 6.91 12.29
CA LEU A 124 -1.57 8.31 12.55
C LEU A 124 -0.12 8.63 12.25
N GLY A 125 0.11 9.66 11.44
CA GLY A 125 1.42 10.25 11.21
C GLY A 125 1.39 11.69 11.70
N GLY A 126 2.32 12.04 12.58
CA GLY A 126 2.52 13.41 13.04
C GLY A 126 3.93 13.87 12.73
N ALA A 127 4.09 15.13 12.34
CA ALA A 127 5.38 15.79 12.33
C ALA A 127 5.87 15.95 13.77
N VAL A 128 7.15 15.67 14.02
CA VAL A 128 7.82 15.91 15.30
C VAL A 128 8.54 17.26 15.18
N ASP A 129 7.76 18.34 15.10
CA ASP A 129 8.31 19.67 15.34
C ASP A 129 8.58 19.80 16.86
N PRO A 130 9.77 20.24 17.30
CA PRO A 130 10.10 20.42 18.71
C PRO A 130 9.10 21.24 19.54
N LEU A 131 8.29 22.10 18.91
CA LEU A 131 7.40 23.01 19.64
C LEU A 131 6.01 22.43 19.94
N GLU A 132 5.41 21.64 19.04
CA GLU A 132 4.01 21.15 19.21
C GLU A 132 3.73 19.75 18.63
N GLY A 133 4.66 19.17 17.88
CA GLY A 133 4.42 17.95 17.10
C GLY A 133 4.02 16.72 17.92
N PRO A 134 4.80 16.35 18.96
CA PRO A 134 4.45 15.24 19.85
C PRO A 134 3.11 15.40 20.56
N ASP A 135 2.76 16.63 20.94
CA ASP A 135 1.51 16.91 21.66
C ASP A 135 0.29 16.71 20.76
N ALA A 136 0.37 17.13 19.49
CA ALA A 136 -0.69 16.89 18.51
C ALA A 136 -0.95 15.38 18.31
N LEU A 137 0.11 14.59 18.11
CA LEU A 137 -0.02 13.14 17.92
C LEU A 137 -0.57 12.46 19.19
N GLN A 138 -0.18 12.90 20.39
CA GLN A 138 -0.71 12.38 21.64
C GLN A 138 -2.19 12.76 21.84
N ARG A 139 -2.61 13.99 21.50
CA ARG A 139 -4.02 14.40 21.51
C ARG A 139 -4.86 13.51 20.60
N ASP A 140 -4.38 13.24 19.40
CA ASP A 140 -5.08 12.37 18.44
C ASP A 140 -5.15 10.91 18.90
N LEU A 141 -4.10 10.40 19.55
CA LEU A 141 -4.15 9.07 20.17
C LEU A 141 -5.21 8.99 21.27
N ASN A 142 -5.35 10.04 22.08
CA ASN A 142 -6.38 10.11 23.11
C ASN A 142 -7.78 10.18 22.50
N ARG A 143 -7.97 10.97 21.43
CA ARG A 143 -9.23 11.05 20.67
C ARG A 143 -9.59 9.69 20.06
N LEU A 144 -8.64 9.02 19.40
CA LEU A 144 -8.83 7.67 18.87
C LEU A 144 -9.20 6.66 19.97
N LYS A 145 -8.54 6.75 21.13
CA LYS A 145 -8.84 5.88 22.27
C LYS A 145 -10.27 6.07 22.75
N HIS A 146 -10.70 7.32 22.88
CA HIS A 146 -12.05 7.68 23.29
C HIS A 146 -13.10 7.19 22.27
N LEU A 147 -12.90 7.45 20.98
CA LEU A 147 -13.79 6.99 19.90
C LEU A 147 -13.88 5.46 19.84
N ALA A 148 -12.78 4.76 20.09
CA ALA A 148 -12.80 3.31 20.18
C ALA A 148 -13.64 2.81 21.35
N VAL A 149 -13.55 3.44 22.54
CA VAL A 149 -14.38 3.09 23.69
C VAL A 149 -15.86 3.30 23.40
N ILE A 150 -16.23 4.45 22.81
CA ILE A 150 -17.61 4.74 22.40
C ILE A 150 -18.12 3.67 21.43
N ASN A 151 -17.28 3.26 20.48
CA ASN A 151 -17.63 2.26 19.47
C ASN A 151 -17.53 0.81 19.98
N GLY A 152 -17.24 0.56 21.27
CA GLY A 152 -17.08 -0.79 21.82
C GLY A 152 -15.84 -1.54 21.31
N MET A 153 -14.86 -0.83 20.78
CA MET A 153 -13.65 -1.38 20.17
C MET A 153 -12.49 -1.44 21.16
N LYS A 154 -11.61 -2.44 21.01
CA LYS A 154 -10.43 -2.63 21.86
C LYS A 154 -9.15 -2.74 21.03
N PHE A 155 -8.21 -1.85 21.31
CA PHE A 155 -6.86 -1.89 20.73
C PHE A 155 -6.11 -3.14 21.15
N ASN A 156 -5.31 -3.67 20.23
CA ASN A 156 -4.31 -4.67 20.55
C ASN A 156 -2.94 -3.97 20.67
N LYS A 157 -2.45 -3.81 21.90
CA LYS A 157 -1.17 -3.13 22.20
C LYS A 157 -0.01 -3.66 21.35
N LEU A 158 0.12 -4.99 21.22
CA LEU A 158 1.20 -5.63 20.46
C LEU A 158 1.13 -5.33 18.95
N LYS A 159 -0.01 -4.82 18.46
CA LYS A 159 -0.22 -4.37 17.09
C LYS A 159 -0.20 -2.84 16.96
N CYS A 160 0.20 -2.13 18.00
CA CYS A 160 0.31 -0.67 18.04
C CYS A 160 1.73 -0.14 18.30
N PRO A 161 2.78 -0.62 17.60
CA PRO A 161 4.12 -0.06 17.77
C PRO A 161 4.27 1.32 17.12
N ILE A 162 5.15 2.15 17.70
CA ILE A 162 5.56 3.45 17.16
C ILE A 162 6.76 3.27 16.25
N LEU A 163 6.69 3.81 15.03
CA LEU A 163 7.83 3.90 14.13
C LEU A 163 8.30 5.36 14.05
N HIS A 164 9.42 5.64 14.71
CA HIS A 164 10.09 6.93 14.63
C HIS A 164 10.85 7.05 13.29
N LEU A 165 10.52 8.06 12.50
CA LEU A 165 11.13 8.33 11.20
C LEU A 165 12.00 9.59 11.28
N GLY A 166 13.22 9.50 10.77
CA GLY A 166 14.19 10.59 10.80
C GLY A 166 15.54 10.16 11.37
N TRP A 167 16.61 10.87 11.00
CA TRP A 167 17.96 10.54 11.46
C TRP A 167 18.25 11.08 12.86
N SER A 168 17.64 12.20 13.23
CA SER A 168 17.82 12.92 14.49
C SER A 168 16.63 12.78 15.44
N ASN A 169 15.63 11.95 15.09
CA ASN A 169 14.47 11.70 15.92
C ASN A 169 14.90 10.99 17.22
N THR A 170 14.63 11.66 18.34
CA THR A 170 15.03 11.23 19.70
C THR A 170 14.09 10.17 20.29
N GLY A 171 12.96 9.88 19.63
CA GLY A 171 12.02 8.84 20.01
C GLY A 171 11.10 9.25 21.16
N TYR A 172 10.15 10.15 20.88
CA TYR A 172 9.15 10.57 21.87
C TYR A 172 8.28 9.37 22.31
N LYS A 173 7.93 9.30 23.59
CA LYS A 173 7.11 8.22 24.13
C LYS A 173 5.64 8.61 24.15
N TYR A 174 4.80 7.80 23.51
CA TYR A 174 3.36 8.01 23.49
C TYR A 174 2.62 7.01 24.36
N LYS A 175 1.47 7.43 24.86
CA LYS A 175 0.52 6.59 25.59
C LYS A 175 -0.74 6.34 24.77
N LEU A 176 -1.37 5.19 25.01
CA LEU A 176 -2.69 4.85 24.51
C LEU A 176 -3.61 4.50 25.70
N GLY A 177 -4.29 5.51 26.24
CA GLY A 177 -4.90 5.42 27.57
C GLY A 177 -3.80 5.43 28.65
N GLU A 178 -3.85 4.47 29.56
CA GLU A 178 -2.85 4.36 30.65
C GLU A 178 -1.55 3.63 30.23
N GLU A 179 -1.53 3.03 29.05
CA GLU A 179 -0.42 2.16 28.62
C GLU A 179 0.57 2.89 27.72
N TRP A 180 1.87 2.73 28.00
CA TRP A 180 2.95 3.16 27.11
C TRP A 180 3.06 2.25 25.88
N LEU A 181 3.23 2.87 24.72
CA LEU A 181 3.45 2.19 23.45
C LEU A 181 4.93 1.84 23.25
N GLU A 182 5.19 0.72 22.59
CA GLU A 182 6.55 0.25 22.29
C GLU A 182 7.02 0.83 20.97
N SER A 183 8.27 1.31 20.94
CA SER A 183 8.92 1.72 19.70
C SER A 183 9.44 0.50 18.93
N SER A 184 9.32 0.53 17.60
CA SER A 184 9.82 -0.49 16.70
C SER A 184 10.74 0.12 15.65
N PRO A 185 11.91 -0.51 15.36
CA PRO A 185 12.82 -0.01 14.34
C PRO A 185 12.30 -0.24 12.91
N ALA A 186 11.37 -1.18 12.73
CA ALA A 186 10.77 -1.46 11.43
C ALA A 186 9.40 -2.14 11.54
N GLU A 187 8.43 -1.60 10.81
CA GLU A 187 7.06 -2.08 10.81
C GLU A 187 6.61 -2.61 9.45
N ARG A 188 5.78 -3.65 9.49
CA ARG A 188 5.14 -4.17 8.27
C ARG A 188 3.81 -3.46 8.08
N ASP A 189 3.74 -2.76 6.97
CA ASP A 189 2.54 -2.06 6.54
C ASP A 189 2.07 -2.60 5.19
N LEU A 190 0.85 -3.12 5.14
CA LEU A 190 0.25 -3.72 3.93
C LEU A 190 1.20 -4.71 3.22
N GLY A 191 1.99 -5.46 3.99
CA GLY A 191 2.97 -6.43 3.49
C GLY A 191 4.32 -5.85 3.04
N VAL A 192 4.54 -4.55 3.20
CA VAL A 192 5.80 -3.83 2.93
C VAL A 192 6.49 -3.50 4.25
N LEU A 193 7.78 -3.80 4.36
CA LEU A 193 8.57 -3.38 5.52
C LEU A 193 9.00 -1.92 5.36
N VAL A 194 8.71 -1.10 6.36
CA VAL A 194 9.16 0.29 6.50
C VAL A 194 10.05 0.36 7.74
N ASN A 195 11.27 0.84 7.61
CA ASN A 195 12.18 1.04 8.75
C ASN A 195 12.35 2.52 9.05
N SER A 196 12.84 2.82 10.25
CA SER A 196 13.04 4.20 10.76
C SER A 196 13.86 5.09 9.83
N ARG A 197 14.76 4.49 9.05
CA ARG A 197 15.66 5.17 8.11
C ARG A 197 15.14 5.20 6.66
N LEU A 198 13.97 4.65 6.40
CA LEU A 198 13.40 4.43 5.06
C LEU A 198 14.37 3.75 4.07
N ASN A 199 15.27 2.91 4.59
CA ASN A 199 16.24 2.16 3.81
C ASN A 199 15.56 1.05 3.01
N ARG A 200 15.56 1.22 1.69
CA ARG A 200 14.92 0.31 0.73
C ARG A 200 15.74 -0.93 0.40
N SER A 201 17.04 -0.95 0.65
CA SER A 201 17.90 -2.09 0.36
C SER A 201 17.48 -3.32 1.17
N GLN A 202 17.10 -3.12 2.44
CA GLN A 202 16.55 -4.21 3.27
C GLN A 202 15.26 -4.78 2.65
N ARG A 203 14.39 -3.92 2.11
CA ARG A 203 13.15 -4.36 1.45
C ARG A 203 13.43 -5.12 0.16
N CYS A 204 14.44 -4.69 -0.61
CA CYS A 204 14.90 -5.39 -1.81
C CYS A 204 15.44 -6.78 -1.45
N ALA A 205 16.25 -6.90 -0.40
CA ALA A 205 16.76 -8.18 0.08
C ALA A 205 15.63 -9.13 0.53
N LEU A 206 14.59 -8.61 1.21
CA LEU A 206 13.43 -9.41 1.60
C LEU A 206 12.58 -9.86 0.42
N ALA A 207 12.34 -8.98 -0.56
CA ALA A 207 11.66 -9.34 -1.81
C ALA A 207 12.47 -10.44 -2.52
N ALA A 208 13.79 -10.29 -2.54
CA ALA A 208 14.67 -11.23 -3.18
C ALA A 208 14.70 -12.60 -2.50
N LYS A 209 14.74 -12.63 -1.16
CA LYS A 209 14.66 -13.86 -0.37
C LYS A 209 13.36 -14.62 -0.64
N ARG A 210 12.21 -13.91 -0.66
CA ARG A 210 10.90 -14.51 -0.97
C ARG A 210 10.83 -15.03 -2.41
N GLY A 211 11.31 -14.24 -3.37
CA GLY A 211 11.36 -14.65 -4.78
C GLY A 211 12.21 -15.90 -4.99
N ASN A 212 13.40 -15.95 -4.39
CA ASN A 212 14.28 -17.12 -4.45
C ASN A 212 13.66 -18.36 -3.80
N ARG A 213 12.94 -18.22 -2.66
CA ARG A 213 12.26 -19.35 -2.03
C ARG A 213 11.23 -19.98 -2.97
N ILE A 214 10.37 -19.16 -3.57
CA ILE A 214 9.37 -19.64 -4.54
C ILE A 214 10.03 -20.25 -5.77
N LEU A 215 11.09 -19.61 -6.28
CA LEU A 215 11.85 -20.14 -7.41
C LEU A 215 12.49 -21.49 -7.08
N GLY A 216 12.99 -21.67 -5.86
CA GLY A 216 13.46 -22.96 -5.35
C GLY A 216 12.35 -24.00 -5.31
N CYS A 217 11.16 -23.67 -4.82
CA CYS A 217 10.01 -24.57 -4.85
C CYS A 217 9.63 -24.97 -6.28
N ILE A 218 9.58 -24.01 -7.22
CA ILE A 218 9.35 -24.31 -8.64
C ILE A 218 10.40 -25.30 -9.12
N LYS A 219 11.68 -25.05 -8.82
CA LYS A 219 12.77 -25.93 -9.21
C LYS A 219 12.63 -27.36 -8.66
N HIS A 220 12.11 -27.53 -7.45
CA HIS A 220 11.94 -28.86 -6.86
C HIS A 220 10.66 -29.57 -7.27
N CYS A 221 9.62 -28.84 -7.67
CA CYS A 221 8.30 -29.40 -7.98
C CYS A 221 8.04 -29.56 -9.50
N THR A 222 8.94 -29.13 -10.37
CA THR A 222 8.78 -29.24 -11.82
C THR A 222 9.72 -30.29 -12.42
N THR A 223 9.15 -31.17 -13.23
CA THR A 223 9.88 -32.21 -13.98
C THR A 223 10.25 -31.72 -15.38
N SER A 224 9.42 -30.85 -15.98
CA SER A 224 9.67 -30.21 -17.27
C SER A 224 10.26 -28.80 -17.09
N TRP A 225 11.23 -28.50 -17.93
CA TRP A 225 12.03 -27.28 -17.93
C TRP A 225 11.85 -26.46 -19.21
N SER A 226 10.69 -26.64 -19.85
CA SER A 226 10.35 -25.94 -21.10
C SER A 226 10.01 -24.47 -20.82
N LYS A 227 10.17 -23.63 -21.84
CA LYS A 227 9.84 -22.20 -21.75
C LYS A 227 8.34 -22.00 -21.49
N GLU A 228 7.50 -22.87 -22.06
CA GLU A 228 6.04 -22.88 -21.94
C GLU A 228 5.58 -23.15 -20.50
N MET A 229 6.38 -23.85 -19.69
CA MET A 229 6.04 -24.14 -18.29
C MET A 229 6.68 -23.15 -17.31
N ILE A 230 7.97 -22.88 -17.46
CA ILE A 230 8.72 -22.06 -16.50
C ILE A 230 8.30 -20.58 -16.57
N ILE A 231 8.02 -20.05 -17.76
CA ILE A 231 7.63 -18.63 -17.90
C ILE A 231 6.30 -18.34 -17.20
N PRO A 232 5.20 -19.11 -17.41
CA PRO A 232 3.97 -18.87 -16.67
C PRO A 232 4.15 -18.98 -15.16
N LEU A 233 4.87 -20.00 -14.67
CA LEU A 233 5.11 -20.18 -13.23
C LEU A 233 5.90 -19.02 -12.62
N TYR A 234 6.98 -18.59 -13.28
CA TYR A 234 7.73 -17.40 -12.87
C TYR A 234 6.85 -16.15 -12.88
N SER A 235 6.05 -15.96 -13.94
CA SER A 235 5.18 -14.79 -14.12
C SER A 235 4.05 -14.73 -13.08
N ALA A 236 3.51 -15.88 -12.69
CA ALA A 236 2.36 -15.98 -11.78
C ALA A 236 2.77 -16.03 -10.31
N LEU A 237 3.90 -16.66 -9.97
CA LEU A 237 4.25 -16.95 -8.57
C LEU A 237 5.40 -16.09 -8.04
N VAL A 238 6.45 -15.89 -8.86
CA VAL A 238 7.66 -15.17 -8.43
C VAL A 238 7.52 -13.68 -8.68
N ARG A 239 7.17 -13.30 -9.92
CA ARG A 239 7.13 -11.90 -10.37
C ARG A 239 6.24 -11.00 -9.52
N PRO A 240 5.01 -11.40 -9.11
CA PRO A 240 4.16 -10.53 -8.30
C PRO A 240 4.82 -10.19 -6.96
N ARG A 241 5.64 -11.08 -6.38
CA ARG A 241 6.36 -10.81 -5.13
C ARG A 241 7.47 -9.77 -5.28
N LEU A 242 8.02 -9.63 -6.48
CA LEU A 242 9.05 -8.65 -6.81
C LEU A 242 8.45 -7.30 -7.22
N GLU A 243 7.22 -7.28 -7.71
CA GLU A 243 6.54 -6.06 -8.20
C GLU A 243 5.57 -5.44 -7.19
N TYR A 244 5.11 -6.21 -6.20
CA TYR A 244 4.16 -5.75 -5.20
C TYR A 244 4.64 -4.48 -4.47
N CYS A 245 3.84 -3.41 -4.54
CA CYS A 245 4.10 -2.09 -3.97
C CYS A 245 5.45 -1.47 -4.38
N MET A 246 6.00 -1.81 -5.55
CA MET A 246 7.30 -1.28 -6.00
C MET A 246 7.34 0.26 -6.12
N GLN A 247 6.19 0.91 -6.30
CA GLN A 247 6.07 2.37 -6.26
C GLN A 247 6.67 2.92 -4.96
N PHE A 248 6.40 2.27 -3.83
CA PHE A 248 6.93 2.70 -2.54
C PHE A 248 8.44 2.42 -2.40
N TRP A 249 8.88 1.18 -2.63
CA TRP A 249 10.21 0.73 -2.22
C TRP A 249 11.23 0.55 -3.35
N ALA A 250 10.96 0.98 -4.59
CA ALA A 250 11.88 0.72 -5.72
C ALA A 250 13.35 1.06 -5.36
N PRO A 251 14.27 0.19 -5.75
CA PRO A 251 15.69 0.31 -5.40
C PRO A 251 16.26 1.62 -5.92
N GLN A 252 17.08 2.26 -5.09
CA GLN A 252 17.84 3.46 -5.46
C GLN A 252 19.27 3.12 -5.92
N PHE A 253 19.85 2.05 -5.38
CA PHE A 253 21.22 1.66 -5.68
C PHE A 253 21.27 0.59 -6.77
N LYS A 254 22.26 0.70 -7.66
CA LYS A 254 22.54 -0.31 -8.71
C LYS A 254 22.74 -1.71 -8.12
N LYS A 255 23.31 -1.83 -6.92
CA LYS A 255 23.48 -3.12 -6.22
C LYS A 255 22.13 -3.81 -5.95
N ASP A 256 21.12 -3.06 -5.53
CA ASP A 256 19.80 -3.60 -5.20
C ASP A 256 19.00 -3.96 -6.46
N VAL A 257 19.14 -3.14 -7.51
CA VAL A 257 18.63 -3.48 -8.85
C VAL A 257 19.21 -4.82 -9.30
N LYS A 258 20.54 -4.97 -9.24
CA LYS A 258 21.22 -6.23 -9.61
C LYS A 258 20.71 -7.43 -8.81
N VAL A 259 20.46 -7.26 -7.51
CA VAL A 259 19.90 -8.33 -6.65
C VAL A 259 18.53 -8.81 -7.13
N LEU A 260 17.64 -7.90 -7.55
CA LEU A 260 16.33 -8.27 -8.08
C LEU A 260 16.44 -8.91 -9.47
N GLU A 261 17.23 -8.31 -10.37
CA GLU A 261 17.46 -8.86 -11.72
C GLU A 261 18.10 -10.26 -11.67
N CYS A 262 18.95 -10.54 -10.67
CA CYS A 262 19.53 -11.87 -10.44
C CYS A 262 18.47 -12.96 -10.30
N ILE A 263 17.28 -12.66 -9.78
CA ILE A 263 16.21 -13.65 -9.62
C ILE A 263 15.59 -13.99 -10.97
N GLN A 264 15.36 -12.98 -11.82
CA GLN A 264 14.93 -13.21 -13.19
C GLN A 264 15.98 -14.01 -13.97
N ARG A 265 17.28 -13.70 -13.78
CA ARG A 265 18.38 -14.48 -14.37
C ARG A 265 18.48 -15.92 -13.83
N ARG A 266 18.12 -16.17 -12.57
CA ARG A 266 18.04 -17.54 -12.04
C ARG A 266 16.88 -18.30 -12.64
N ALA A 267 15.71 -17.66 -12.85
CA ALA A 267 14.60 -18.26 -13.56
C ALA A 267 14.96 -18.59 -15.02
N LYS A 268 15.76 -17.73 -15.68
CA LYS A 268 16.36 -18.02 -16.99
C LYS A 268 17.09 -19.34 -17.04
N LYS A 269 17.97 -19.60 -16.07
CA LYS A 269 18.79 -20.82 -16.03
C LYS A 269 17.99 -22.10 -15.86
N LEU A 270 16.70 -22.02 -15.51
CA LEU A 270 15.83 -23.18 -15.43
C LEU A 270 15.24 -23.57 -16.78
N VAL A 271 15.29 -22.72 -17.80
CA VAL A 271 14.72 -23.01 -19.12
C VAL A 271 15.77 -23.71 -19.98
N LYS A 272 15.46 -24.91 -20.47
CA LYS A 272 16.35 -25.67 -21.39
C LYS A 272 16.45 -24.99 -22.77
N GLY A 273 17.60 -25.16 -23.43
CA GLY A 273 17.80 -24.72 -24.82
C GLY A 273 18.08 -23.23 -25.01
N LEU A 274 18.45 -22.51 -23.93
CA LEU A 274 18.80 -21.08 -23.96
C LEU A 274 20.21 -20.83 -23.41
N GLU A 275 21.07 -21.82 -23.58
CA GLU A 275 22.48 -21.80 -23.21
C GLU A 275 23.24 -20.80 -24.11
N GLY A 276 24.23 -20.08 -23.57
CA GLY A 276 25.06 -19.13 -24.33
C GLY A 276 24.41 -17.77 -24.66
N MET A 277 23.07 -17.64 -24.68
CA MET A 277 22.40 -16.36 -24.98
C MET A 277 22.72 -15.28 -23.95
N SER A 278 22.81 -14.01 -24.39
CA SER A 278 22.88 -12.85 -23.49
C SER A 278 21.60 -12.68 -22.67
N CYS A 279 21.60 -11.75 -21.71
CA CYS A 279 20.40 -11.47 -20.91
C CYS A 279 19.30 -10.81 -21.75
N GLU A 280 19.66 -9.95 -22.69
CA GLU A 280 18.71 -9.20 -23.52
C GLU A 280 18.07 -10.08 -24.59
N GLU A 281 18.86 -10.89 -25.30
CA GLU A 281 18.35 -11.84 -26.31
C GLU A 281 17.38 -12.84 -25.69
N TRP A 282 17.69 -13.31 -24.48
CA TRP A 282 16.79 -14.21 -23.74
C TRP A 282 15.46 -13.54 -23.38
N LEU A 283 15.51 -12.30 -22.88
CA LEU A 283 14.32 -11.53 -22.57
C LEU A 283 13.44 -11.37 -23.82
N ARG A 284 14.05 -11.04 -24.97
CA ARG A 284 13.35 -10.96 -26.26
C ARG A 284 12.74 -12.30 -26.68
N THR A 285 13.52 -13.38 -26.63
CA THR A 285 13.10 -14.74 -27.02
C THR A 285 11.91 -15.24 -26.21
N LEU A 286 11.86 -14.87 -24.92
CA LEU A 286 10.78 -15.28 -24.02
C LEU A 286 9.63 -14.28 -23.92
N GLY A 287 9.67 -13.17 -24.68
CA GLY A 287 8.68 -12.10 -24.57
C GLY A 287 8.64 -11.44 -23.19
N LEU A 288 9.75 -11.47 -22.46
CA LEU A 288 9.89 -10.88 -21.13
C LEU A 288 10.62 -9.54 -21.21
N SER A 289 10.24 -8.62 -20.33
CA SER A 289 10.97 -7.38 -20.08
C SER A 289 11.80 -7.50 -18.80
N SER A 290 12.89 -6.73 -18.69
CA SER A 290 13.65 -6.62 -17.44
C SER A 290 12.77 -6.13 -16.29
N LEU A 291 13.08 -6.50 -15.04
CA LEU A 291 12.30 -6.00 -13.91
C LEU A 291 12.43 -4.48 -13.78
N GLU A 292 13.54 -3.88 -14.23
CA GLU A 292 13.73 -2.42 -14.29
C GLU A 292 12.73 -1.74 -15.20
N LYS A 293 12.61 -2.23 -16.44
CA LYS A 293 11.61 -1.74 -17.39
C LYS A 293 10.20 -1.85 -16.83
N ARG A 294 9.90 -2.96 -16.14
CA ARG A 294 8.59 -3.17 -15.50
C ARG A 294 8.33 -2.22 -14.33
N ARG A 295 9.34 -1.94 -13.51
CA ARG A 295 9.26 -0.94 -12.43
C ARG A 295 8.94 0.44 -12.99
N LEU A 296 9.65 0.86 -14.03
CA LEU A 296 9.40 2.14 -14.68
C LEU A 296 7.99 2.19 -15.28
N ARG A 297 7.59 1.14 -16.00
CA ARG A 297 6.23 1.01 -16.55
C ARG A 297 5.15 1.16 -15.49
N GLY A 298 5.28 0.45 -14.36
CA GLY A 298 4.30 0.52 -13.29
C GLY A 298 4.32 1.84 -12.52
N ASN A 299 5.47 2.54 -12.43
CA ASN A 299 5.52 3.90 -11.88
C ASN A 299 4.73 4.88 -12.77
N LEU A 300 4.99 4.89 -14.08
CA LEU A 300 4.31 5.78 -15.03
C LEU A 300 2.82 5.45 -15.15
N THR A 301 2.46 4.17 -15.14
CA THR A 301 1.06 3.72 -15.14
C THR A 301 0.32 4.16 -13.87
N ALA A 302 0.99 4.12 -12.70
CA ALA A 302 0.39 4.59 -11.45
C ALA A 302 0.18 6.11 -11.48
N LEU A 303 1.16 6.87 -11.98
CA LEU A 303 1.07 8.32 -12.12
C LEU A 303 -0.05 8.74 -13.09
N TYR A 304 -0.15 8.11 -14.27
CA TYR A 304 -1.22 8.39 -15.24
C TYR A 304 -2.61 8.25 -14.59
N ARG A 305 -2.83 7.17 -13.84
CA ARG A 305 -4.11 6.96 -13.13
C ARG A 305 -4.36 8.01 -12.06
N PHE A 306 -3.32 8.40 -11.33
CA PHE A 306 -3.42 9.43 -10.30
C PHE A 306 -3.88 10.76 -10.92
N LEU A 307 -3.25 11.18 -12.02
CA LEU A 307 -3.61 12.41 -12.73
C LEU A 307 -5.05 12.37 -13.29
N ARG A 308 -5.47 11.23 -13.85
CA ARG A 308 -6.84 11.05 -14.38
C ARG A 308 -7.92 10.93 -13.30
N ARG A 309 -7.57 10.50 -12.08
CA ARG A 309 -8.52 10.49 -10.95
C ARG A 309 -8.76 11.88 -10.41
N ARG A 310 -7.73 12.73 -10.33
CA ARG A 310 -7.87 14.09 -9.84
C ARG A 310 -8.77 14.98 -10.71
N SER A 311 -8.86 14.71 -12.02
CA SER A 311 -9.81 15.40 -12.89
C SER A 311 -11.30 15.10 -12.59
N GLY A 312 -11.60 14.18 -11.65
CA GLY A 312 -12.93 13.95 -11.11
C GLY A 312 -12.87 13.82 -9.59
N GLU A 313 -13.10 14.93 -8.88
CA GLU A 313 -13.38 15.05 -7.43
C GLU A 313 -12.24 14.70 -6.43
N GLY A 314 -11.89 15.71 -5.61
CA GLY A 314 -11.51 15.53 -4.20
C GLY A 314 -10.17 14.85 -3.83
N GLY A 315 -9.27 14.61 -4.77
CA GLY A 315 -7.96 14.03 -4.46
C GLY A 315 -6.99 15.02 -3.82
N ALA A 316 -6.77 14.92 -2.50
CA ALA A 316 -5.78 15.70 -1.75
C ALA A 316 -4.39 15.71 -2.44
N ASP A 317 -3.72 16.87 -2.42
CA ASP A 317 -2.44 17.15 -3.09
C ASP A 317 -1.31 16.23 -2.61
N LEU A 318 -1.16 15.08 -3.26
CA LEU A 318 0.00 14.19 -3.13
C LEU A 318 1.18 14.62 -4.02
N LEU A 319 0.88 15.42 -5.03
CA LEU A 319 1.84 16.05 -5.92
C LEU A 319 1.44 17.51 -5.98
N SER A 320 2.30 18.42 -5.52
CA SER A 320 2.20 19.83 -5.87
C SER A 320 2.52 19.97 -7.36
N LEU A 321 1.55 19.62 -8.22
CA LEU A 321 1.64 19.90 -9.65
C LEU A 321 1.53 21.41 -9.82
N VAL A 322 2.68 22.07 -9.92
CA VAL A 322 2.73 23.35 -10.61
C VAL A 322 2.83 23.01 -12.09
N PHE A 323 1.73 23.19 -12.83
CA PHE A 323 1.78 23.18 -14.29
C PHE A 323 2.63 24.39 -14.73
N SER A 324 3.54 24.20 -15.68
CA SER A 324 4.29 25.31 -16.26
C SER A 324 3.41 26.01 -17.32
N ASP A 325 3.03 27.26 -17.10
CA ASP A 325 2.27 28.12 -18.04
C ASP A 325 3.08 28.54 -19.30
N ILE A 326 4.13 27.79 -19.67
CA ILE A 326 4.94 28.12 -20.85
C ILE A 326 4.29 27.46 -22.07
N MET A 327 3.52 28.26 -22.83
CA MET A 327 2.69 27.91 -24.01
C MET A 327 3.39 27.18 -25.18
N ARG A 328 4.64 26.73 -25.05
CA ARG A 328 5.38 26.02 -26.12
C ARG A 328 5.91 24.64 -25.72
N GLU A 329 5.62 24.15 -24.51
CA GLU A 329 5.96 22.80 -24.07
C GLU A 329 4.77 22.10 -23.38
N ASN A 330 4.61 20.79 -23.61
CA ASN A 330 3.57 19.89 -23.06
C ASN A 330 2.78 20.41 -21.84
N ASP A 331 1.47 20.61 -22.00
CA ASP A 331 0.49 21.04 -20.96
C ASP A 331 0.33 20.09 -19.75
N SER A 332 1.18 19.06 -19.61
CA SER A 332 1.11 18.05 -18.56
C SER A 332 2.48 17.72 -17.96
N LYS A 333 3.46 18.62 -18.12
CA LYS A 333 4.74 18.52 -17.42
C LYS A 333 4.52 18.71 -15.92
N LEU A 334 5.25 17.92 -15.15
CA LEU A 334 5.25 17.98 -13.69
C LEU A 334 6.48 18.75 -13.21
N HIS A 335 6.29 19.65 -12.25
CA HIS A 335 7.41 20.28 -11.56
C HIS A 335 8.18 19.25 -10.73
N GLN A 336 9.51 19.25 -10.84
CA GLN A 336 10.39 18.43 -10.01
C GLN A 336 10.90 19.27 -8.84
N GLY A 337 10.62 18.87 -7.60
CA GLY A 337 11.05 19.63 -6.44
C GLY A 337 12.57 19.55 -6.21
N ARG A 338 13.13 20.58 -5.57
CA ARG A 338 14.52 20.58 -5.10
C ARG A 338 14.55 20.26 -3.60
N PHE A 339 15.36 19.29 -3.20
CA PHE A 339 15.43 18.84 -1.81
C PHE A 339 16.87 18.76 -1.32
N ARG A 340 17.05 19.11 -0.04
CA ARG A 340 18.34 19.00 0.66
C ARG A 340 18.74 17.53 0.88
N LEU A 341 17.78 16.66 1.22
CA LEU A 341 18.02 15.24 1.50
C LEU A 341 17.75 14.35 0.27
N ASP A 342 18.67 13.42 -0.01
CA ASP A 342 18.54 12.47 -1.13
C ASP A 342 17.40 11.47 -0.97
N ILE A 343 16.99 11.17 0.27
CA ILE A 343 15.89 10.25 0.59
C ILE A 343 14.63 10.63 -0.20
N ARG A 344 14.30 11.93 -0.25
CA ARG A 344 13.11 12.43 -0.94
C ARG A 344 13.22 12.39 -2.45
N LYS A 345 14.40 12.62 -3.03
CA LYS A 345 14.62 12.53 -4.49
C LYS A 345 14.22 11.16 -5.04
N HIS A 346 14.35 10.12 -4.22
CA HIS A 346 14.02 8.76 -4.61
C HIS A 346 12.56 8.38 -4.34
N PHE A 347 11.72 9.25 -3.74
CA PHE A 347 10.31 8.95 -3.52
C PHE A 347 9.58 8.76 -4.85
N PHE A 348 8.49 8.00 -4.84
CA PHE A 348 7.69 7.75 -6.03
C PHE A 348 7.33 9.05 -6.73
N THR A 349 6.85 10.03 -5.96
CA THR A 349 6.38 11.34 -6.40
C THR A 349 7.45 12.15 -7.13
N GLU A 350 8.72 12.01 -6.76
CA GLU A 350 9.82 12.78 -7.34
C GLU A 350 10.55 12.03 -8.45
N ARG A 351 10.81 10.73 -8.25
CA ARG A 351 11.59 9.93 -9.20
C ARG A 351 10.87 9.72 -10.53
N VAL A 352 9.54 9.70 -10.50
CA VAL A 352 8.72 9.44 -11.69
C VAL A 352 8.67 10.66 -12.61
N VAL A 353 8.76 11.87 -12.06
CA VAL A 353 8.64 13.16 -12.79
C VAL A 353 9.64 13.24 -13.93
N LYS A 354 10.91 12.89 -13.67
CA LYS A 354 11.97 12.88 -14.70
C LYS A 354 11.60 12.01 -15.91
N HIS A 355 10.92 10.89 -15.69
CA HIS A 355 10.56 9.96 -16.76
C HIS A 355 9.26 10.38 -17.44
N TRP A 356 8.31 10.92 -16.66
CA TRP A 356 7.05 11.43 -17.18
C TRP A 356 7.26 12.61 -18.13
N ASN A 357 8.10 13.58 -17.75
CA ASN A 357 8.37 14.76 -18.55
C ASN A 357 9.12 14.48 -19.85
N LYS A 358 9.67 13.26 -20.02
CA LYS A 358 10.29 12.79 -21.27
C LYS A 358 9.27 12.13 -22.22
N LEU A 359 8.03 11.91 -21.78
CA LEU A 359 7.01 11.29 -22.63
C LEU A 359 6.47 12.29 -23.67
N PRO A 360 6.17 11.85 -24.90
CA PRO A 360 5.52 12.68 -25.91
C PRO A 360 4.12 13.15 -25.48
N ARG A 361 3.69 14.31 -25.99
CA ARG A 361 2.39 14.93 -25.65
C ARG A 361 1.23 13.99 -25.98
N GLU A 362 1.30 13.38 -27.16
CA GLU A 362 0.29 12.51 -27.73
C GLU A 362 0.07 11.29 -26.84
N MET A 363 1.13 10.85 -26.16
CA MET A 363 1.09 9.73 -25.25
C MET A 363 0.48 10.11 -23.90
N VAL A 364 0.83 11.27 -23.35
CA VAL A 364 0.32 11.72 -22.05
C VAL A 364 -1.19 12.03 -22.13
N ASN A 365 -1.64 12.56 -23.26
CA ASN A 365 -3.01 13.04 -23.44
C ASN A 365 -4.03 11.96 -23.84
N VAL A 366 -3.61 10.72 -24.09
CA VAL A 366 -4.55 9.63 -24.43
C VAL A 366 -5.62 9.47 -23.35
N PRO A 367 -6.89 9.20 -23.69
CA PRO A 367 -7.97 9.14 -22.69
C PRO A 367 -8.00 7.82 -21.92
N SER A 368 -7.59 6.72 -22.56
CA SER A 368 -7.68 5.38 -21.99
C SER A 368 -6.36 4.89 -21.42
N LEU A 369 -6.42 4.34 -20.21
CA LEU A 369 -5.29 3.64 -19.58
C LEU A 369 -4.74 2.49 -20.44
N SER A 370 -5.62 1.80 -21.17
CA SER A 370 -5.21 0.68 -22.02
C SER A 370 -4.33 1.15 -23.19
N VAL A 371 -4.72 2.26 -23.83
CA VAL A 371 -3.98 2.91 -24.91
C VAL A 371 -2.65 3.46 -24.37
N PHE A 372 -2.69 4.13 -23.22
CA PHE A 372 -1.48 4.62 -22.53
C PHE A 372 -0.46 3.50 -22.32
N ARG A 373 -0.90 2.35 -21.79
CA ARG A 373 -0.02 1.20 -21.55
C ARG A 373 0.59 0.65 -22.83
N ARG A 374 -0.18 0.56 -23.91
CA ARG A 374 0.31 0.08 -25.21
C ARG A 374 1.38 1.01 -25.78
N HIS A 375 1.14 2.32 -25.78
CA HIS A 375 2.14 3.30 -26.22
C HIS A 375 3.39 3.23 -25.34
N LEU A 376 3.21 3.10 -24.02
CA LEU A 376 4.31 2.99 -23.07
C LEU A 376 5.20 1.78 -23.32
N ASP A 377 4.62 0.64 -23.65
CA ASP A 377 5.39 -0.58 -23.94
C ASP A 377 6.32 -0.41 -25.15
N ASN A 378 5.88 0.37 -26.16
CA ASN A 378 6.69 0.74 -27.33
C ASN A 378 7.79 1.75 -26.96
N THR A 379 7.45 2.84 -26.26
CA THR A 379 8.41 3.91 -25.94
C THR A 379 9.48 3.48 -24.94
N LEU A 380 9.15 2.58 -24.01
CA LEU A 380 10.11 2.12 -23.00
C LEU A 380 11.28 1.32 -23.59
N ASN A 381 11.20 0.84 -24.83
CA ASN A 381 12.37 0.25 -25.51
C ASN A 381 13.46 1.29 -25.84
N ASN A 382 13.10 2.58 -25.88
CA ASN A 382 14.01 3.66 -26.26
C ASN A 382 14.48 4.49 -25.06
N MET A 383 13.96 4.23 -23.85
CA MET A 383 14.21 5.02 -22.63
C MET A 383 15.19 4.36 -21.65
N LEU A 384 15.40 3.05 -21.78
CA LEU A 384 16.29 2.21 -20.97
C LEU A 384 17.16 1.42 -21.94
#